data_AF-A0A6G1JDJ6-F1
#
_entry.id   AF-A0A6G1JDJ6-F1
#
_cell.length_a   1.000
_cell.length_b   1.000
_cell.length_c   1.000
_cell.angle_alpha   90.00
_cell.angle_beta   90.00
_cell.angle_gamma   90.00
#
_symmetry.space_group_name_H-M   'P 1'
#
loop_
_entity.id
_entity.type
_entity.pdbx_description
1 polymer ?
#
loop_
_entity_poly.entity_id
_entity_poly.type
_entity_poly.pdbx_seq_one_letter_code
_entity_poly.pdbx_strand_id
1 'polypeptide(L)'
;MANNKVNIQAALANYNAGIFTSQQAAAKAYNIPQSTFVDRLKGATTMRASHYHQQRLTPEQENFLVDWILNQDMKCYPPSHARAREMAS
;
A
#
# COMPACT_ATOMS: atom_id res chain seq x y z
N MET A 1 -11.91 4.41 -10.53
CA MET A 1 -10.71 4.88 -9.81
C MET A 1 -9.51 4.06 -10.28
N ALA A 2 -8.59 4.65 -11.05
CA ALA A 2 -7.41 3.93 -11.53
C ALA A 2 -6.48 3.63 -10.35
N ASN A 3 -6.27 2.36 -10.05
CA ASN A 3 -5.46 1.95 -8.91
C ASN A 3 -3.98 2.07 -9.28
N ASN A 4 -3.43 3.29 -9.26
CA ASN A 4 -2.09 3.63 -9.76
C ASN A 4 -0.99 2.72 -9.19
N LYS A 5 -1.12 2.29 -7.93
CA LYS A 5 -0.22 1.29 -7.31
C LYS A 5 -0.21 -0.04 -8.06
N VAL A 6 -1.38 -0.53 -8.48
CA VAL A 6 -1.52 -1.79 -9.23
C VAL A 6 -0.88 -1.65 -10.61
N ASN A 7 -1.11 -0.51 -11.28
CA ASN A 7 -0.49 -0.24 -12.59
C ASN A 7 1.04 -0.19 -12.50
N ILE A 8 1.59 0.45 -11.47
CA ILE A 8 3.04 0.50 -11.23
C ILE A 8 3.61 -0.91 -11.00
N GLN A 9 2.95 -1.72 -10.16
CA GLN A 9 3.39 -3.08 -9.88
C GLN A 9 3.33 -3.98 -11.12
N ALA A 10 2.24 -3.90 -11.89
CA ALA A 10 2.08 -4.62 -13.15
C ALA A 10 3.13 -4.19 -14.20
N ALA A 11 3.41 -2.88 -14.30
CA ALA A 11 4.44 -2.35 -15.19
C ALA A 11 5.84 -2.88 -14.83
N LEU A 12 6.18 -2.93 -13.53
CA LEU A 12 7.46 -3.47 -13.05
C LEU A 12 7.56 -4.97 -13.34
N ALA A 13 6.51 -5.74 -13.06
CA ALA A 13 6.49 -7.18 -13.33
C ALA A 13 6.69 -7.48 -14.82
N ASN A 14 5.97 -6.76 -15.70
CA ASN A 14 6.07 -6.97 -17.14
C ASN A 14 7.39 -6.46 -17.74
N TYR A 15 7.98 -5.41 -17.16
CA TYR A 15 9.33 -4.98 -17.52
C TYR A 15 10.38 -6.04 -17.11
N ASN A 16 10.30 -6.56 -15.88
CA ASN A 16 11.19 -7.62 -15.40
C ASN A 16 11.02 -8.94 -16.18
N ALA A 17 9.81 -9.22 -16.68
CA ALA A 17 9.52 -10.34 -17.56
C ALA A 17 10.01 -10.15 -19.01
N GLY A 18 10.58 -8.99 -19.35
CA GLY A 18 11.12 -8.70 -20.68
C GLY A 18 10.08 -8.39 -21.75
N ILE A 19 8.82 -8.14 -21.37
CA ILE A 19 7.72 -7.82 -22.32
C ILE A 19 7.97 -6.47 -23.00
N PHE A 20 8.61 -5.54 -22.30
CA PHE A 20 8.97 -4.22 -22.81
C PHE A 20 10.47 -4.11 -22.99
N THR A 21 10.89 -3.59 -24.15
CA THR A 21 12.30 -3.37 -24.48
C THR A 21 12.92 -2.17 -23.76
N SER A 22 12.10 -1.26 -23.24
CA SER A 22 12.59 -0.07 -22.53
C SER A 22 11.69 0.34 -21.37
N GLN A 23 12.29 1.02 -20.38
CA GLN A 23 11.58 1.58 -19.23
C GLN A 23 10.52 2.60 -19.66
N GLN A 24 10.79 3.38 -20.71
CA GLN A 24 9.85 4.35 -21.26
C GLN A 24 8.64 3.67 -21.93
N ALA A 25 8.85 2.55 -22.63
CA ALA A 25 7.76 1.80 -23.24
C ALA A 25 6.80 1.23 -22.18
N ALA A 26 7.35 0.65 -21.11
CA ALA A 26 6.55 0.18 -19.98
C ALA A 26 5.81 1.34 -19.30
N ALA A 27 6.48 2.45 -18.98
CA ALA A 27 5.84 3.59 -18.34
C ALA A 27 4.69 4.17 -19.18
N LYS A 28 4.87 4.30 -20.50
CA LYS A 28 3.85 4.80 -21.42
C LYS A 28 2.66 3.84 -21.54
N ALA A 29 2.90 2.53 -21.63
CA ALA A 29 1.85 1.52 -21.75
C ALA A 29 0.89 1.53 -20.54
N TYR A 30 1.41 1.82 -19.34
CA TYR A 30 0.63 1.87 -18.10
C TYR A 30 0.21 3.29 -17.69
N ASN A 31 0.48 4.30 -18.53
CA ASN A 31 0.19 5.71 -18.27
C ASN A 31 0.82 6.24 -16.96
N ILE A 32 2.06 5.84 -16.69
CA ILE A 32 2.84 6.22 -15.51
C ILE A 32 3.89 7.26 -15.92
N PRO A 33 4.11 8.35 -15.14
CA PRO A 33 5.24 9.23 -15.35
C PRO A 33 6.57 8.48 -15.29
N GLN A 34 7.46 8.73 -16.26
CA GLN A 34 8.74 8.02 -16.35
C GLN A 34 9.58 8.16 -15.07
N SER A 35 9.65 9.36 -14.49
CA SER A 35 10.38 9.60 -13.23
C SER A 35 9.90 8.67 -12.12
N THR A 36 8.58 8.55 -11.96
CA THR A 36 7.96 7.64 -11.00
C THR A 36 8.33 6.19 -11.29
N PHE A 37 8.31 5.76 -12.56
CA PHE A 37 8.67 4.38 -12.91
C PHE A 37 10.15 4.07 -12.61
N VAL A 38 11.06 4.99 -12.94
CA VAL A 38 12.51 4.85 -12.66
C VAL A 38 12.78 4.79 -11.16
N ASP A 39 12.17 5.67 -10.37
CA ASP A 39 12.33 5.66 -8.91
C ASP A 39 11.87 4.34 -8.31
N ARG A 40 10.73 3.82 -8.77
CA ARG A 40 10.19 2.52 -8.34
C ARG A 40 11.11 1.36 -8.72
N LEU A 41 11.73 1.42 -9.89
CA LEU A 41 12.68 0.42 -10.38
C LEU A 41 13.97 0.39 -9.54
N LYS A 42 14.38 1.56 -9.02
CA LYS A 42 15.50 1.70 -8.05
C LYS A 42 15.14 1.26 -6.63
N GLY A 43 13.90 0.81 -6.39
CA GLY A 43 13.45 0.38 -5.07
C GLY A 43 12.93 1.52 -4.19
N ALA A 44 12.60 2.69 -4.75
CA ALA A 44 11.99 3.75 -3.97
C ALA A 44 10.66 3.28 -3.39
N THR A 45 10.54 3.35 -2.07
CA THR A 45 9.34 3.00 -1.32
C THR A 45 8.27 4.08 -1.48
N THR A 46 6.99 3.72 -1.32
CA THR A 46 5.91 4.72 -1.34
C THR A 46 5.97 5.57 -0.07
N MET A 47 5.69 6.87 -0.14
CA MET A 47 5.65 7.77 1.04
C MET A 47 4.97 7.12 2.25
N ARG A 48 3.78 6.55 2.06
CA ARG A 48 3.04 5.85 3.13
C ARG A 48 3.86 4.75 3.79
N ALA A 49 4.48 3.87 3.00
CA ALA A 49 5.29 2.79 3.52
C ALA A 49 6.62 3.27 4.13
N SER A 50 7.19 4.35 3.60
CA SER A 50 8.34 5.00 4.20
C SER A 50 8.00 5.55 5.59
N HIS A 51 6.76 5.97 5.86
CA HIS A 51 6.35 6.47 7.18
C HIS A 51 5.88 5.39 8.16
N TYR A 52 5.84 4.10 7.79
CA TYR A 52 5.39 3.04 8.71
C TYR A 52 6.21 2.99 10.00
N HIS A 53 7.52 3.24 9.94
CA HIS A 53 8.37 3.28 11.13
C HIS A 53 8.10 4.47 12.07
N GLN A 54 7.33 5.47 11.62
CA GLN A 54 6.93 6.64 12.41
C GLN A 54 5.53 6.48 13.01
N GLN A 55 4.80 5.42 12.62
CA GLN A 55 3.50 5.12 13.18
C GLN A 55 3.67 4.44 14.54
N ARG A 56 2.71 4.68 15.43
CA ARG A 56 2.69 4.05 16.76
C ARG A 56 2.44 2.55 16.69
N LEU A 57 1.66 2.13 15.70
CA LEU A 57 1.31 0.74 15.46
C LEU A 57 2.00 0.25 14.19
N THR A 58 2.41 -1.02 14.20
CA THR A 58 2.82 -1.70 12.98
C THR A 58 1.59 -2.04 12.14
N PRO A 59 1.75 -2.25 10.81
CA PRO A 59 0.65 -2.69 9.96
C PRO A 59 -0.06 -3.96 10.46
N GLU A 60 0.68 -4.88 11.09
CA GLU A 60 0.13 -6.09 11.70
C GLU A 60 -0.76 -5.78 12.90
N GLN A 61 -0.34 -4.82 13.75
CA GLN A 61 -1.13 -4.36 14.88
C GLN A 61 -2.37 -3.59 14.44
N GLU A 62 -2.27 -2.76 13.40
CA GLU A 62 -3.42 -2.10 12.79
C GLU A 62 -4.44 -3.12 12.25
N ASN A 63 -3.97 -4.16 11.54
CA ASN A 63 -4.84 -5.22 11.03
C ASN A 63 -5.54 -5.98 12.17
N PHE A 64 -4.80 -6.34 13.22
CA PHE A 64 -5.39 -6.98 14.39
C PHE A 64 -6.47 -6.09 15.05
N LEU A 65 -6.21 -4.79 15.18
CA LEU A 65 -7.16 -3.84 15.74
C LEU A 65 -8.42 -3.73 14.87
N VAL A 66 -8.29 -3.70 13.55
CA VAL A 66 -9.41 -3.70 12.59
C VAL A 66 -10.23 -4.98 12.74
N ASP A 67 -9.58 -6.14 12.71
CA ASP A 67 -10.25 -7.43 12.86
C ASP A 67 -11.00 -7.52 14.20
N TRP A 68 -10.40 -7.02 15.28
CA TRP A 68 -11.05 -6.96 16.57
C TRP A 68 -12.29 -6.06 16.54
N ILE A 69 -12.21 -4.85 15.98
CA ILE A 69 -13.36 -3.93 15.86
C ILE A 69 -14.50 -4.58 15.08
N LEU A 70 -14.19 -5.20 13.93
CA LEU A 70 -15.18 -5.87 13.10
C LEU A 70 -15.84 -7.05 13.82
N ASN A 71 -15.05 -7.85 14.55
CA ASN A 71 -15.58 -8.95 15.36
C ASN A 71 -16.50 -8.47 16.50
N GLN A 72 -16.20 -7.32 17.08
CA GLN A 72 -17.05 -6.70 18.11
C GLN A 72 -18.36 -6.17 17.50
N ASP A 73 -18.29 -5.54 16.33
CA ASP A 73 -19.48 -5.05 15.60
C ASP A 73 -20.41 -6.21 15.20
N MET A 74 -19.85 -7.33 14.72
CA MET A 74 -20.61 -8.56 14.43
C MET A 74 -21.34 -9.13 15.65
N LYS A 75 -20.84 -8.88 16.87
CA LYS A 75 -21.49 -9.27 18.13
C LYS A 75 -22.49 -8.24 18.63
N CYS A 76 -22.83 -7.25 17.80
CA CYS A 76 -23.65 -6.08 18.16
C CYS A 76 -23.08 -5.31 19.36
N TYR A 77 -21.75 -5.33 19.54
CA TYR A 77 -21.06 -4.63 20.60
C TYR A 77 -19.92 -3.76 20.05
N PRO A 78 -20.21 -2.78 19.16
CA PRO A 78 -19.16 -1.97 18.56
C PRO A 78 -18.37 -1.21 19.64
N PRO A 79 -17.03 -1.28 19.64
CA PRO A 79 -16.21 -0.66 20.65
C PRO A 79 -16.23 0.86 20.46
N SER A 80 -16.21 1.61 21.56
CA SER A 80 -16.07 3.06 21.50
C SER A 80 -14.67 3.45 20.97
N HIS A 81 -14.57 4.65 20.39
CA HIS A 81 -13.28 5.18 19.96
C HIS A 81 -12.25 5.23 21.11
N ALA A 82 -12.68 5.50 22.35
CA ALA A 82 -11.82 5.46 23.52
C ALA A 82 -11.23 4.06 23.75
N ARG A 83 -12.08 3.02 23.66
CA ARG A 83 -11.68 1.61 23.80
C ARG A 83 -10.70 1.18 22.70
N ALA A 84 -10.97 1.57 21.46
CA ALA A 84 -10.06 1.30 20.34
C ALA A 84 -8.71 2.00 20.53
N ARG A 85 -8.69 3.22 21.07
CA ARG A 85 -7.46 3.97 21.38
C ARG A 85 -6.67 3.35 22.54
N GLU A 86 -7.33 2.84 23.57
CA GLU A 86 -6.68 2.06 24.63
C GLU A 86 -5.97 0.84 24.05
N MET A 87 -6.59 0.16 23.08
CA MET A 87 -6.01 -1.03 22.47
C MET A 87 -4.90 -0.71 21.45
N ALA A 88 -4.87 0.52 20.95
CA ALA A 88 -3.85 1.08 20.06
C ALA A 88 -2.70 1.78 20.80
N SER A 89 -2.65 1.68 22.15
CA SER A 89 -1.74 2.49 22.97
C SER A 89 -0.32 1.99 22.95
#